data_AF-A0A0W1R6B9-F1
#
_entry.id   AF-A0A0W1R6B9-F1
#
_cell.length_a   1.000
_cell.length_b   1.000
_cell.length_c   1.000
_cell.angle_alpha   90.00
_cell.angle_beta   90.00
_cell.angle_gamma   90.00
#
_symmetry.space_group_name_H-M   'P 1'
#
loop_
_entity.id
_entity.type
_entity.pdbx_description
1 polymer ?
#
loop_
_entity_poly.entity_id
_entity_poly.type
_entity_poly.pdbx_seq_one_letter_code
_entity_poly.pdbx_strand_id
1 'polypeptide(L)'
;MEVSFLSLPVLVLLLGLRPAGPVSAAALASLTTTVVAVGSFRGRYFDVGAWPRVGQFRTMPIRSAYYGGVIGAGTYLGTTVHVGTGMAVLGVFLPALLAVLALAALPRVLGGLFRASKASL
;
A
#
# COMPACT_ATOMS: atom_id res chain seq x y z
N MET A 1 -6.18 9.21 -8.05
CA MET A 1 -6.81 10.01 -6.99
C MET A 1 -7.27 9.20 -5.79
N GLU A 2 -7.96 8.07 -5.99
CA GLU A 2 -8.50 7.30 -4.86
C GLU A 2 -7.45 6.81 -3.84
N VAL A 3 -6.32 6.26 -4.31
CA VAL A 3 -5.23 5.78 -3.44
C VAL A 3 -4.74 6.90 -2.52
N SER A 4 -4.39 8.06 -3.09
CA SER A 4 -3.89 9.21 -2.36
C SER A 4 -4.88 9.70 -1.31
N PHE A 5 -6.16 9.82 -1.67
CA PHE A 5 -7.21 10.31 -0.77
C PHE A 5 -7.47 9.34 0.39
N LEU A 6 -7.55 8.04 0.10
CA LEU A 6 -7.77 7.02 1.12
C LEU A 6 -6.55 6.85 2.04
N SER A 7 -5.33 7.09 1.53
CA SER A 7 -4.11 7.02 2.33
C SER A 7 -3.83 8.27 3.18
N LEU A 8 -4.63 9.34 3.07
CA LEU A 8 -4.42 10.60 3.78
C LEU A 8 -4.16 10.44 5.29
N PRO A 9 -4.92 9.62 6.05
CA PRO A 9 -4.68 9.48 7.49
C PRO A 9 -3.25 9.00 7.80
N VAL A 10 -2.75 8.05 7.00
CA VAL A 10 -1.39 7.52 7.17
C VAL A 10 -0.37 8.56 6.74
N LEU A 11 -0.59 9.27 5.65
CA LEU A 11 0.33 10.32 5.19
C LEU A 11 0.47 11.44 6.23
N VAL A 12 -0.63 11.85 6.87
CA VAL A 12 -0.60 12.83 7.96
C VAL A 12 0.20 12.31 9.15
N LEU A 13 0.06 11.03 9.52
CA LEU A 13 0.86 10.42 10.58
C LEU A 13 2.36 10.41 10.24
N LEU A 14 2.72 10.11 8.98
CA LEU A 14 4.11 10.05 8.54
C LEU A 14 4.83 11.41 8.62
N LEU A 15 4.11 12.53 8.55
CA LEU A 15 4.70 13.87 8.69
C LEU A 15 5.35 14.11 10.06
N GLY A 16 4.85 13.45 11.10
CA GLY A 16 5.39 13.58 12.47
C GLY A 16 6.59 12.69 12.76
N LEU A 17 6.95 11.78 11.86
CA LEU A 17 7.99 10.77 12.11
C LEU A 17 9.38 11.27 11.78
N ARG A 18 10.36 10.81 12.58
CA ARG A 18 11.78 11.05 12.36
C ARG A 18 12.50 9.70 12.15
N PRO A 19 13.56 9.68 11.32
CA PRO A 19 14.18 10.79 10.60
C PRO A 19 13.41 11.22 9.33
N ALA A 20 13.22 12.53 9.15
CA ALA A 20 12.30 13.08 8.13
C ALA A 20 12.71 12.76 6.67
N GLY A 21 14.01 12.80 6.35
CA GLY A 21 14.51 12.51 5.00
C GLY A 21 14.22 11.08 4.55
N PRO A 22 14.70 10.06 5.29
CA PRO A 22 14.43 8.66 4.97
C PRO A 22 12.94 8.32 4.94
N VAL A 23 12.17 8.87 5.89
CA VAL A 23 10.70 8.68 5.95
C VAL A 23 10.05 9.22 4.70
N SER A 24 10.39 10.44 4.29
CA SER A 24 9.80 11.07 3.10
C SER A 24 10.14 10.30 1.82
N ALA A 25 11.39 9.84 1.68
CA ALA A 25 11.81 9.06 0.52
C ALA A 25 11.07 7.72 0.42
N ALA A 26 11.01 6.97 1.52
CA ALA A 26 10.31 5.69 1.56
C ALA A 26 8.78 5.84 1.40
N ALA A 27 8.20 6.90 1.96
CA ALA A 27 6.78 7.22 1.83
C ALA A 27 6.41 7.58 0.39
N LEU A 28 7.20 8.43 -0.27
CA LEU A 28 7.01 8.78 -1.67
C LEU A 28 7.17 7.57 -2.59
N ALA A 29 8.18 6.75 -2.36
CA ALA A 29 8.39 5.51 -3.13
C ALA A 29 7.20 4.56 -2.99
N SER A 30 6.74 4.34 -1.76
CA SER A 30 5.58 3.49 -1.48
C SER A 30 4.31 4.05 -2.13
N LEU A 31 4.05 5.35 -2.01
CA LEU A 31 2.85 5.99 -2.56
C LEU A 31 2.83 5.94 -4.09
N THR A 32 3.91 6.36 -4.73
CA THR A 32 4.03 6.37 -6.20
C THR A 32 3.87 4.97 -6.76
N THR A 33 4.56 3.99 -6.19
CA THR A 33 4.46 2.59 -6.60
C THR A 33 3.07 2.03 -6.38
N THR A 34 2.42 2.35 -5.25
CA THR A 34 1.04 1.93 -4.97
C THR A 34 0.07 2.49 -6.02
N VAL A 35 0.22 3.76 -6.41
CA VAL A 35 -0.62 4.38 -7.45
C VAL A 35 -0.45 3.67 -8.79
N VAL A 36 0.80 3.45 -9.21
CA VAL A 36 1.11 2.77 -10.48
C VAL A 36 0.60 1.34 -10.46
N ALA A 37 0.92 0.56 -9.42
CA ALA A 37 0.51 -0.84 -9.30
C ALA A 37 -1.02 -1.00 -9.30
N VAL A 38 -1.75 -0.19 -8.51
CA VAL A 38 -3.22 -0.20 -8.52
C VAL A 38 -3.77 0.13 -9.90
N GLY A 39 -3.18 1.11 -10.60
CA GLY A 39 -3.53 1.44 -11.98
C GLY A 39 -3.31 0.27 -12.95
N SER A 40 -2.14 -0.36 -12.89
CA SER A 40 -1.77 -1.50 -13.74
C SER A 40 -2.66 -2.72 -13.50
N PHE A 41 -2.90 -3.08 -12.24
CA PHE A 41 -3.75 -4.22 -11.89
C PHE A 41 -5.21 -4.00 -12.26
N ARG A 42 -5.73 -2.78 -12.06
CA ARG A 42 -7.11 -2.44 -12.47
C ARG A 42 -7.28 -2.35 -13.98
N GLY A 43 -6.25 -1.87 -14.67
CA GLY A 43 -6.20 -1.87 -16.13
C GLY A 43 -6.03 -3.25 -16.75
N ARG A 44 -5.90 -4.32 -15.92
CA ARG A 44 -5.63 -5.69 -16.36
C ARG A 44 -4.36 -5.84 -17.19
N TYR A 45 -3.40 -4.93 -17.03
CA TYR A 45 -2.07 -5.08 -17.62
C TYR A 45 -1.31 -6.27 -17.00
N PHE A 46 -1.64 -6.61 -15.75
CA PHE A 46 -1.22 -7.83 -15.09
C PHE A 46 -2.44 -8.56 -14.52
N ASP A 47 -2.62 -9.83 -14.85
CA ASP A 47 -3.71 -10.64 -14.32
C ASP A 47 -3.36 -11.14 -12.92
N VAL A 48 -3.86 -10.41 -11.92
CA VAL A 48 -3.77 -10.75 -10.49
C VAL A 48 -5.14 -11.15 -9.92
N GLY A 49 -6.12 -11.40 -10.79
CA GLY A 49 -7.50 -11.73 -10.41
C GLY A 49 -8.42 -10.51 -10.31
N ALA A 50 -9.63 -10.75 -9.78
CA ALA A 50 -10.70 -9.77 -9.77
C ALA A 50 -10.45 -8.64 -8.75
N TRP A 51 -9.93 -7.50 -9.23
CA TRP A 51 -9.79 -6.29 -8.43
C TRP A 51 -11.14 -5.61 -8.14
N PRO A 52 -11.34 -5.07 -6.93
CA PRO A 52 -12.58 -4.39 -6.56
C PRO A 52 -12.81 -3.12 -7.40
N ARG A 53 -14.05 -2.95 -7.86
CA ARG A 53 -14.48 -1.80 -8.67
C ARG A 53 -14.41 -0.49 -7.86
N VAL A 54 -14.13 0.60 -8.56
CA VAL A 54 -14.24 1.96 -8.02
C VAL A 54 -15.69 2.25 -7.61
N GLY A 55 -15.89 2.91 -6.47
CA GLY A 55 -17.21 3.39 -6.03
C GLY A 55 -18.06 2.43 -5.19
N GLN A 56 -17.57 1.22 -4.86
CA GLN A 56 -18.26 0.36 -3.89
C GLN A 56 -18.00 0.85 -2.46
N PHE A 57 -18.88 1.70 -1.94
CA PHE A 57 -18.82 2.28 -0.58
C PHE A 57 -18.54 1.24 0.51
N ARG A 58 -19.14 0.04 0.40
CA ARG A 58 -18.96 -1.04 1.38
C ARG A 58 -17.52 -1.57 1.47
N THR A 59 -16.74 -1.45 0.39
CA THR A 59 -15.33 -1.88 0.35
C THR A 59 -14.34 -0.73 0.60
N MET A 60 -14.84 0.51 0.68
CA MET A 60 -14.03 1.71 0.80
C MET A 60 -13.18 1.74 2.08
N PRO A 61 -13.69 1.38 3.28
CA PRO A 61 -12.88 1.36 4.51
C PRO A 61 -11.78 0.30 4.47
N ILE A 62 -12.10 -0.88 3.95
CA ILE A 62 -11.14 -1.99 3.81
C ILE A 62 -9.99 -1.60 2.88
N ARG A 63 -10.33 -0.99 1.74
CA ARG A 63 -9.32 -0.52 0.79
C ARG A 63 -8.49 0.63 1.34
N SER A 64 -9.10 1.51 2.13
CA SER A 64 -8.39 2.56 2.85
C SER A 64 -7.35 1.98 3.83
N ALA A 65 -7.78 1.06 4.68
CA ALA A 65 -6.90 0.37 5.61
C ALA A 65 -5.79 -0.40 4.88
N TYR A 66 -6.10 -1.01 3.74
CA TYR A 66 -5.11 -1.75 2.96
C TYR A 66 -4.07 -0.83 2.31
N TYR A 67 -4.50 0.24 1.61
CA TYR A 67 -3.55 1.19 1.00
C TYR A 67 -2.73 1.91 2.05
N GLY A 68 -3.36 2.37 3.14
CA GLY A 68 -2.69 2.99 4.26
C GLY A 68 -1.71 2.02 4.92
N GLY A 69 -2.09 0.77 5.15
CA GLY A 69 -1.25 -0.27 5.72
C GLY A 69 -0.03 -0.59 4.85
N VAL A 70 -0.22 -0.72 3.53
CA VAL A 70 0.88 -0.95 2.59
C VAL A 70 1.85 0.23 2.57
N ILE A 71 1.35 1.46 2.52
CA ILE A 71 2.20 2.66 2.53
C ILE A 71 2.91 2.80 3.87
N GLY A 72 2.23 2.60 5.00
CA GLY A 72 2.82 2.68 6.33
C GLY A 72 3.88 1.61 6.57
N ALA A 73 3.57 0.35 6.26
CA ALA A 73 4.51 -0.76 6.39
C ALA A 73 5.70 -0.63 5.44
N GLY A 74 5.46 -0.23 4.19
CA GLY A 74 6.51 0.06 3.22
C GLY A 74 7.43 1.19 3.72
N THR A 75 6.85 2.28 4.24
CA THR A 75 7.62 3.40 4.81
C THR A 75 8.45 2.96 6.02
N TYR A 76 7.88 2.18 6.93
CA TYR A 76 8.59 1.66 8.10
C TYR A 76 9.76 0.73 7.70
N LEU A 77 9.54 -0.17 6.76
CA LEU A 77 10.60 -1.08 6.29
C LEU A 77 11.67 -0.33 5.48
N GLY A 78 11.27 0.60 4.62
CA GLY A 78 12.20 1.44 3.87
C GLY A 78 13.08 2.29 4.78
N THR A 79 12.50 2.89 5.81
CA THR A 79 13.23 3.73 6.77
C THR A 79 14.17 2.93 7.64
N THR A 80 13.73 1.80 8.20
CA THR A 80 14.58 0.93 9.01
C THR A 80 15.77 0.40 8.22
N VAL A 81 15.55 -0.04 6.98
CA VAL A 81 16.63 -0.52 6.10
C VAL A 81 17.57 0.61 5.70
N HIS A 82 17.03 1.77 5.36
CA HIS A 82 17.85 2.94 5.02
C HIS A 82 18.75 3.36 6.18
N VAL A 83 18.19 3.46 7.40
CA VAL A 83 18.94 3.86 8.60
C VAL A 83 19.95 2.79 9.00
N GLY A 84 19.60 1.51 8.88
CA GLY A 84 20.49 0.40 9.25
C GLY A 84 21.64 0.17 8.29
N THR A 85 21.43 0.37 6.98
CA THR A 85 22.46 0.12 5.94
C THR A 85 23.15 1.37 5.43
N GLY A 86 22.60 2.55 5.68
CA GLY A 86 23.03 3.82 5.08
C GLY A 86 22.75 3.92 3.57
N MET A 87 22.13 2.91 2.95
CA MET A 87 21.89 2.88 1.51
C MET A 87 20.52 3.49 1.15
N ALA A 88 20.54 4.65 0.49
CA ALA A 88 19.35 5.31 -0.05
C ALA A 88 18.54 4.42 -1.01
N VAL A 89 19.23 3.68 -1.87
CA VAL A 89 18.61 2.86 -2.91
C VAL A 89 17.76 1.74 -2.29
N LEU A 90 18.27 1.05 -1.27
CA LEU A 90 17.54 -0.03 -0.58
C LEU A 90 16.30 0.50 0.15
N GLY A 91 16.39 1.68 0.75
CA GLY A 91 15.27 2.35 1.40
C GLY A 91 14.13 2.74 0.48
N VAL A 92 14.36 2.75 -0.84
CA VAL A 92 13.36 3.07 -1.87
C VAL A 92 12.86 1.81 -2.59
N PHE A 93 13.77 0.91 -2.96
CA PHE A 93 13.43 -0.30 -3.73
C PHE A 93 12.62 -1.32 -2.93
N LEU A 94 12.97 -1.54 -1.66
CA LEU A 94 12.22 -2.46 -0.80
C LEU A 94 10.75 -2.05 -0.63
N PRO A 95 10.43 -0.81 -0.24
CA PRO A 95 9.04 -0.37 -0.14
C PRO A 95 8.28 -0.51 -1.45
N ALA A 96 8.92 -0.21 -2.58
CA ALA A 96 8.30 -0.36 -3.89
C ALA A 96 7.95 -1.82 -4.19
N LEU A 97 8.91 -2.75 -4.01
CA LEU A 97 8.69 -4.17 -4.22
C LEU A 97 7.56 -4.70 -3.31
N LEU A 98 7.60 -4.32 -2.04
CA LEU A 98 6.64 -4.77 -1.03
C LEU A 98 5.24 -4.23 -1.33
N ALA A 99 5.13 -2.99 -1.80
CA ALA A 99 3.87 -2.41 -2.25
C ALA A 99 3.27 -3.21 -3.41
N VAL A 100 4.07 -3.55 -4.44
CA VAL A 100 3.60 -4.36 -5.58
C VAL A 100 3.12 -5.73 -5.12
N LEU A 101 3.93 -6.43 -4.31
CA LEU A 101 3.60 -7.78 -3.83
C LEU A 101 2.35 -7.80 -2.94
N ALA A 102 2.25 -6.85 -2.01
CA ALA A 102 1.08 -6.73 -1.15
C ALA A 102 -0.18 -6.44 -1.98
N LEU A 103 -0.12 -5.48 -2.91
CA LEU A 103 -1.26 -5.17 -3.76
C LEU A 103 -1.65 -6.33 -4.67
N ALA A 104 -0.69 -7.08 -5.21
CA ALA A 104 -0.98 -8.30 -5.98
C ALA A 104 -1.73 -9.37 -5.16
N ALA A 105 -1.57 -9.39 -3.83
CA ALA A 105 -2.28 -10.30 -2.93
C ALA A 105 -3.69 -9.81 -2.53
N LEU A 106 -4.01 -8.53 -2.73
CA LEU A 106 -5.29 -7.92 -2.32
C LEU A 106 -6.55 -8.67 -2.79
N PRO A 107 -6.65 -9.16 -4.04
CA PRO A 107 -7.83 -9.92 -4.50
C PRO A 107 -8.05 -11.21 -3.70
N ARG A 108 -6.96 -11.89 -3.31
CA ARG A 108 -7.01 -13.10 -2.48
C ARG A 108 -7.44 -12.78 -1.05
N VAL A 109 -6.91 -11.69 -0.49
CA VAL A 109 -7.27 -11.23 0.88
C VAL A 109 -8.75 -10.88 0.95
N LEU A 110 -9.28 -10.15 -0.04
CA LEU A 110 -10.71 -9.83 -0.10
C LEU A 110 -11.56 -11.10 -0.24
N GLY A 111 -11.17 -12.03 -1.12
CA GLY A 111 -11.86 -13.31 -1.27
C GLY A 111 -11.91 -14.13 0.03
N GLY A 112 -10.81 -14.15 0.80
CA GLY A 112 -10.75 -14.78 2.11
C GLY A 112 -11.65 -14.09 3.14
N LEU A 113 -11.62 -12.76 3.21
CA LEU A 113 -12.42 -11.97 4.15
C LEU A 113 -13.94 -12.16 3.92
N PHE A 114 -14.37 -12.16 2.66
CA PHE A 114 -15.79 -12.40 2.31
C PHE A 114 -16.24 -13.84 2.58
N ARG A 115 -15.33 -14.83 2.50
CA ARG A 115 -15.64 -16.21 2.91
C ARG A 115 -15.76 -16.32 4.43
N ALA A 116 -14.84 -15.71 5.17
CA ALA A 116 -14.87 -15.69 6.64
C ALA A 116 -16.14 -15.00 7.17
N SER A 117 -16.57 -13.89 6.57
CA SER A 117 -17.80 -13.20 6.99
C SER A 117 -19.08 -13.98 6.70
N LYS A 118 -19.06 -14.91 5.74
CA LYS A 118 -20.19 -15.82 5.46
C LYS A 118 -20.20 -17.03 6.37
N ALA A 119 -19.07 -17.40 6.95
CA ALA A 119 -18.97 -18.52 7.89
C ALA A 119 -19.31 -18.13 9.33
N SER A 120 -19.41 -16.83 9.64
CA SER A 120 -19.79 -16.31 10.96
C SER A 120 -21.25 -15.85 11.06
N LEU A 121 -22.10 -16.26 10.10
CA LEU A 121 -23.55 -16.00 10.02
C LEU A 121 -24.27 -17.36 9.98
#